data_AF-A0A2G1X0M4-F1
#
_entry.id   AF-A0A2G1X0M4-F1
#
_cell.length_a   1.000
_cell.length_b   1.000
_cell.length_c   1.000
_cell.angle_alpha   90.00
_cell.angle_beta   90.00
_cell.angle_gamma   90.00
#
_symmetry.space_group_name_H-M   'P 1'
#
loop_
_entity.id
_entity.type
_entity.pdbx_description
1 polymer ?
#
loop_
_entity_poly.entity_id
_entity_poly.type
_entity_poly.pdbx_seq_one_letter_code
_entity_poly.pdbx_strand_id
1 'polypeptide(L)' 'DVDVELQVGVGRGASAHEAGFTAKHALEDCRHDGTSVELFGAPAAGD' A
#
# COMPACT_ATOMS: atom_id res chain seq x y z
N ASP A 1 -18.48 7.06 14.24
CA ASP A 1 -18.21 6.41 12.95
C ASP A 1 -18.74 7.30 11.85
N VAL A 2 -18.00 7.46 10.74
CA VAL A 2 -18.37 8.41 9.67
C VAL A 2 -18.86 7.72 8.39
N ASP A 3 -19.17 6.41 8.44
CA ASP A 3 -19.69 5.61 7.33
C ASP A 3 -18.90 5.79 6.02
N VAL A 4 -17.57 5.68 6.12
CA VAL A 4 -16.69 5.67 4.96
C VAL A 4 -15.86 4.38 4.94
N GLU A 5 -15.83 3.75 3.78
CA GLU A 5 -14.94 2.63 3.53
C GLU A 5 -13.51 3.14 3.28
N LEU A 6 -12.54 2.52 3.94
CA LEU A 6 -11.13 2.89 3.84
C LEU A 6 -10.39 1.88 2.97
N GLN A 7 -9.51 2.40 2.13
CA GLN A 7 -8.58 1.64 1.30
C GLN A 7 -7.17 2.19 1.50
N VAL A 8 -6.18 1.31 1.67
CA VAL A 8 -4.83 1.68 2.07
C VAL A 8 -3.77 0.96 1.25
N GLY A 9 -2.91 1.72 0.58
CA GLY A 9 -1.68 1.21 -0.01
C GLY A 9 -0.48 1.47 0.89
N VAL A 10 0.34 0.45 1.16
CA VAL A 10 1.56 0.58 1.97
C VAL A 10 2.78 0.29 1.10
N GLY A 11 3.73 1.22 1.12
CA GLY A 11 4.99 1.11 0.39
C GLY A 11 6.19 1.28 1.29
N ARG A 12 7.29 0.62 0.91
CA ARG A 12 8.63 0.79 1.50
C ARG A 12 9.62 1.24 0.43
N GLY A 13 10.68 1.92 0.87
CA GLY A 13 11.76 2.43 0.01
C GLY A 13 12.86 3.06 0.85
N ALA A 14 14.05 3.25 0.26
CA ALA A 14 15.22 3.84 0.93
C ALA A 14 15.07 5.36 1.13
N SER A 15 14.13 5.99 0.43
CA SER A 15 13.75 7.40 0.60
C SER A 15 12.24 7.55 0.75
N ALA A 16 11.81 8.70 1.28
CA ALA A 16 10.38 9.03 1.39
C ALA A 16 9.69 9.07 0.01
N HIS A 17 10.41 9.51 -1.04
CA HIS A 17 9.88 9.54 -2.40
C HIS A 17 9.60 8.12 -2.92
N GLU A 18 10.57 7.22 -2.77
CA GLU A 18 10.44 5.82 -3.18
C GLU A 18 9.34 5.09 -2.40
N ALA A 19 9.31 5.23 -1.07
CA ALA A 19 8.26 4.64 -0.24
C ALA A 19 6.86 5.16 -0.62
N GLY A 20 6.73 6.46 -0.88
CA GLY A 20 5.47 7.07 -1.33
C GLY A 20 5.05 6.61 -2.73
N PHE A 21 5.99 6.47 -3.67
CA PHE A 21 5.72 5.96 -5.00
C PHE A 21 5.21 4.52 -4.98
N THR A 22 5.85 3.66 -4.16
CA THR A 22 5.42 2.29 -3.93
C THR A 22 4.05 2.22 -3.25
N ALA A 23 3.81 3.07 -2.24
CA ALA A 23 2.53 3.12 -1.52
C ALA A 23 1.39 3.57 -2.44
N LYS A 24 1.65 4.54 -3.32
CA LYS A 24 0.69 4.98 -4.33
C LYS A 24 0.30 3.82 -5.23
N HIS A 25 1.26 3.04 -5.74
CA HIS A 25 0.94 1.89 -6.58
C HIS A 25 0.10 0.84 -5.85
N ALA A 26 0.45 0.51 -4.60
CA ALA A 26 -0.35 -0.39 -3.78
C ALA A 26 -1.79 0.10 -3.62
N LEU A 27 -1.98 1.42 -3.46
CA LEU A 27 -3.32 1.99 -3.33
C LEU A 27 -4.12 1.94 -4.63
N GLU A 28 -3.47 2.08 -5.79
CA GLU A 28 -4.16 1.91 -7.08
C GLU A 28 -4.62 0.46 -7.30
N ASP A 29 -3.81 -0.53 -6.91
CA ASP A 29 -4.16 -1.95 -7.01
C ASP A 29 -5.29 -2.30 -6.02
N CYS A 30 -5.21 -1.77 -4.80
CA CYS A 30 -6.27 -1.88 -3.79
C CYS A 30 -7.63 -1.40 -4.34
N ARG A 31 -7.65 -0.27 -5.07
CA ARG A 31 -8.85 0.26 -5.74
C ARG A 31 -9.33 -0.57 -6.91
N HIS A 32 -8.41 -1.13 -7.67
CA HIS A 32 -8.74 -1.98 -8.81
C HIS A 32 -9.41 -3.27 -8.35
N ASP A 33 -8.85 -3.91 -7.33
CA ASP A 33 -9.28 -5.22 -6.85
C ASP A 33 -10.39 -5.14 -5.80
N GLY A 34 -10.67 -3.94 -5.27
CA GLY A 34 -11.66 -3.72 -4.21
C GLY A 34 -11.23 -4.32 -2.86
N THR A 35 -9.92 -4.47 -2.64
CA THR A 35 -9.37 -4.92 -1.36
C THR A 35 -9.32 -3.75 -0.38
N SER A 36 -9.08 -4.03 0.91
CA SER A 36 -8.98 -2.96 1.93
C SER A 36 -7.54 -2.48 2.15
N VAL A 37 -6.54 -3.36 1.95
CA VAL A 37 -5.12 -3.06 2.17
C VAL A 37 -4.25 -3.84 1.19
N GLU A 38 -3.31 -3.15 0.53
CA GLU A 38 -2.26 -3.77 -0.29
C GLU A 38 -0.86 -3.37 0.17
N LEU A 39 0.09 -4.30 0.05
CA LEU A 39 1.47 -4.15 0.52
C LEU A 39 2.47 -4.36 -0.63
N PHE A 40 3.29 -3.35 -0.91
CA PHE A 40 4.44 -3.51 -1.82
C PHE A 40 5.78 -3.19 -1.17
N GLY A 41 6.79 -3.97 -1.53
CA GLY A 41 8.14 -3.84 -0.99
C GLY A 41 8.31 -4.48 0.39
N ALA A 42 7.61 -5.56 0.69
CA ALA A 42 8.05 -6.43 1.78
C ALA A 42 9.46 -6.96 1.43
N PRO A 43 10.48 -6.84 2.32
CA PRO A 43 11.51 -7.87 2.28
C PRO A 43 10.77 -9.20 2.45
N ALA A 44 11.14 -10.23 1.68
CA ALA A 44 10.70 -11.59 1.99
C ALA A 44 10.90 -11.76 3.50
N ALA A 45 9.83 -12.09 4.21
CA ALA A 45 9.93 -12.38 5.63
C ALA A 45 11.03 -13.44 5.75
N GLY A 46 12.17 -13.04 6.32
CA GLY A 46 13.27 -13.95 6.54
C GLY A 46 12.87 -14.94 7.63
N ASP A 47 13.04 -16.23 7.32
CA ASP A 47 13.48 -17.22 8.30
C ASP A 47 14.92 -16.93 8.74
#